data_AF-A0A136JNW9-F1
#
_entry.id   AF-A0A136JNW9-F1
#
_cell.length_a   1.000
_cell.length_b   1.000
_cell.length_c   1.000
_cell.angle_alpha   90.00
_cell.angle_beta   90.00
_cell.angle_gamma   90.00
#
_symmetry.space_group_name_H-M   'P 1'
#
loop_
_entity.id
_entity.type
_entity.pdbx_description
1 polymer ?
#
loop_
_entity_poly.entity_id
_entity_poly.type
_entity_poly.pdbx_seq_one_letter_code
_entity_poly.pdbx_strand_id
1 'polypeptide(L)' 'MKIYDCPRCNQQSLVPTGGFLSCHQCNYAITALALAMDQRLQNHPLPSHAS' A
#
# COMPACT_ATOMS: atom_id res chain seq x y z
N MET A 1 -10.33 -7.85 11.05
CA MET A 1 -9.91 -7.82 9.62
C MET A 1 -8.61 -7.03 9.54
N LYS A 2 -7.61 -7.47 8.76
CA LYS A 2 -6.40 -6.65 8.55
C LYS A 2 -6.75 -5.49 7.62
N ILE A 3 -6.59 -4.27 8.10
CA ILE A 3 -6.74 -3.04 7.31
C ILE A 3 -5.33 -2.59 6.95
N TYR A 4 -5.11 -2.28 5.68
CA TYR A 4 -3.81 -1.82 5.19
C TYR A 4 -3.84 -0.31 4.93
N ASP A 5 -2.68 0.32 5.05
CA ASP A 5 -2.48 1.71 4.65
C ASP A 5 -2.50 1.84 3.12
N CYS A 6 -3.31 2.76 2.62
CA CYS A 6 -3.41 3.04 1.21
C CYS A 6 -2.21 3.85 0.73
N PRO A 7 -1.40 3.36 -0.22
CA PRO A 7 -0.21 4.09 -0.70
C PRO A 7 -0.57 5.38 -1.47
N ARG A 8 -1.85 5.60 -1.81
CA ARG A 8 -2.31 6.80 -2.52
C ARG A 8 -2.77 7.92 -1.58
N CYS A 9 -3.58 7.58 -0.58
CA CYS A 9 -4.17 8.58 0.32
C CYS A 9 -3.64 8.49 1.76
N ASN A 10 -2.75 7.55 2.04
CA ASN A 10 -2.14 7.30 3.34
C ASN A 10 -3.15 7.11 4.48
N GLN A 11 -4.32 6.56 4.14
CA GLN A 11 -5.39 6.24 5.07
C GLN A 11 -5.43 4.72 5.27
N GLN A 12 -5.70 4.29 6.50
CA GLN A 12 -5.99 2.89 6.83
C GLN A 12 -7.39 2.52 6.34
N SER A 13 -7.51 2.32 5.03
CA SER A 13 -8.80 2.09 4.37
C SER A 13 -8.75 1.02 3.28
N LEU A 14 -7.60 0.34 3.07
CA LEU A 14 -7.53 -0.81 2.17
C LEU A 14 -8.10 -2.04 2.87
N VAL A 15 -9.19 -2.57 2.30
CA VAL A 15 -9.87 -3.78 2.77
C VAL A 15 -9.83 -4.88 1.69
N PRO A 16 -9.69 -6.15 2.08
CA PRO A 16 -9.72 -7.25 1.13
C PRO A 16 -11.11 -7.41 0.51
N THR A 17 -11.16 -7.35 -0.82
CA THR A 17 -12.36 -7.50 -1.65
C THR A 17 -12.08 -8.60 -2.67
N GLY A 18 -12.32 -9.85 -2.27
CA GLY A 18 -11.99 -11.03 -3.10
C GLY A 18 -10.48 -11.19 -3.31
N GLY A 19 -10.04 -11.16 -4.58
CA GLY A 19 -8.63 -11.28 -4.98
C GLY A 19 -7.80 -9.98 -4.89
N PHE A 20 -8.44 -8.87 -4.52
CA PHE A 20 -7.81 -7.55 -4.48
C PHE A 20 -8.01 -6.88 -3.12
N LEU A 21 -7.29 -5.80 -2.89
CA LEU A 21 -7.47 -4.87 -1.78
C LEU A 21 -8.00 -3.58 -2.38
N SER A 22 -9.10 -3.07 -1.84
CA SER A 22 -9.74 -1.84 -2.32
C SER A 22 -9.81 -0.81 -1.20
N CYS A 23 -9.45 0.43 -1.53
CA CYS A 23 -9.49 1.56 -0.61
C CYS A 23 -10.83 2.27 -0.69
N HIS A 24 -11.56 2.34 0.42
CA HIS A 24 -12.87 3.00 0.45
C HIS A 24 -12.79 4.53 0.25
N GLN A 25 -11.68 5.17 0.66
CA GLN A 25 -11.56 6.64 0.64
C GLN A 25 -11.26 7.22 -0.74
N CYS A 26 -10.41 6.56 -1.53
CA CYS A 26 -9.94 7.07 -2.81
C CYS A 26 -10.25 6.15 -3.99
N ASN A 27 -11.04 5.09 -3.75
CA ASN A 27 -11.44 4.10 -4.74
C ASN A 27 -10.26 3.39 -5.46
N TYR A 28 -9.09 3.37 -4.81
CA TYR A 28 -7.89 2.72 -5.31
C TYR A 28 -7.95 1.21 -5.09
N ALA A 29 -7.49 0.42 -6.05
CA ALA A 29 -7.41 -1.03 -5.95
C ALA A 29 -5.99 -1.55 -6.24
N ILE A 30 -5.55 -2.54 -5.48
CA ILE A 30 -4.22 -3.16 -5.59
C ILE A 30 -4.30 -4.64 -5.22
N THR A 31 -3.44 -5.49 -5.78
CA THR A 31 -3.32 -6.89 -5.33
C THR A 31 -2.49 -6.99 -4.06
N ALA A 32 -2.71 -8.05 -3.26
CA ALA A 32 -1.89 -8.30 -2.07
C ALA A 32 -0.39 -8.45 -2.42
N LEU A 33 -0.07 -9.01 -3.58
CA LEU A 33 1.30 -9.13 -4.07
C LEU A 33 1.91 -7.76 -4.35
N ALA A 34 1.22 -6.90 -5.10
CA ALA A 34 1.73 -5.57 -5.43
C ALA A 34 1.91 -4.71 -4.16
N LEU A 35 0.98 -4.80 -3.20
CA LEU A 35 1.10 -4.09 -1.93
C LEU A 35 2.33 -4.57 -1.13
N ALA A 36 2.59 -5.88 -1.10
CA ALA A 36 3.76 -6.42 -0.41
C ALA A 36 5.08 -5.96 -1.05
N MET A 37 5.12 -5.79 -2.37
CA MET A 37 6.28 -5.24 -3.10
C MET A 37 6.50 -3.75 -2.80
N ASP A 38 5.43 -2.97 -2.75
CA ASP A 38 5.47 -1.54 -2.40
C ASP A 38 6.01 -1.33 -0.98
N GLN A 39 5.51 -2.11 0.00
CA GLN A 39 5.99 -2.08 1.38
C GLN A 39 7.47 -2.49 1.53
N ARG A 40 7.97 -3.38 0.66
CA ARG A 40 9.39 -3.78 0.62
C ARG A 40 10.29 -2.67 0.10
N LEU A 41 9.81 -1.89 -0.88
CA LEU A 41 10.51 -0.72 -1.40
C LEU A 41 10.56 0.40 -0.36
N GLN A 42 9.47 0.66 0.35
CA GLN A 42 9.44 1.69 1.39
C GLN A 42 10.30 1.35 2.62
N ASN A 43 10.45 0.07 2.97
CA ASN A 43 11.32 -0.36 4.07
C ASN A 43 12.81 -0.48 3.70
N HIS A 44 13.19 -0.22 2.45
CA HIS A 44 14.58 0.08 2.14
C HIS A 44 14.77 1.59 2.28
N PRO A 45 15.48 2.10 3.29
CA PRO A 45 16.01 3.45 3.19
C PRO A 45 16.87 3.46 1.93
N LEU A 46 16.44 4.21 0.91
CA LEU A 46 17.39 4.61 -0.13
C LEU A 46 18.60 5.21 0.62
N PRO A 47 19.84 4.82 0.31
CA PRO A 47 20.97 5.58 0.82
C PRO A 47 20.77 7.01 0.31
N SER A 48 20.55 7.93 1.25
CA SER A 48 20.46 9.36 1.00
C SER A 48 21.75 9.79 0.30
N HIS A 49 21.74 9.83 -1.03
CA HIS A 49 22.86 10.35 -1.78
C HIS A 49 22.83 11.87 -1.62
N ALA A 50 23.86 12.36 -0.93
CA ALA A 50 24.16 13.76 -0.71
C ALA A 50 24.22 14.55 -2.03
N SER A 51 23.83 15.81 -1.98
CA SER A 51 24.21 16.84 -2.95
C SER A 51 24.39 18.15 -2.19
#